data_AF-A0A7V4MD15-F1
#
_entry.id   AF-A0A7V4MD15-F1
#
_cell.length_a   1.000
_cell.length_b   1.000
_cell.length_c   1.000
_cell.angle_alpha   90.00
_cell.angle_beta   90.00
_cell.angle_gamma   90.00
#
_symmetry.space_group_name_H-M   'P 1'
#
loop_
_entity.id
_entity.type
_entity.pdbx_description
1 polymer ?
#
loop_
_entity_poly.entity_id
_entity_poly.type
_entity_poly.pdbx_seq_one_letter_code
_entity_poly.pdbx_strand_id
1 'polypeptide(L)'
;MKVASFILQILTVFVLFLYTGCNQQSGKQLTDDYGPRARIYELPAGPGKIYYVAPDGNASSDGLAADRPTTIEEAIARVVTGDAIIMRGGVYRTGDLVFNQGITIQPYLDEKPVLKGTMVAQNWSKISDTLWVTDWDRLFPAGPESWWNRRRNEQFTPMHRFNNDAVFIDGQYLQSAGSIEEVNKGTFYVDYSKKKIYIGADPAGRLVEITAYRKALYRTLGTANGRDPDKKGPVIRGLEITQYPDTMVHIGTTVLAVDQHGKDIAGTLLEDCTFSNCFRIGVFCNSDNMIMRHCRVFNTNTEGIYVVASADILIEKNIIEQNNIEKWTGFYPAAVKIFNQSHRAIFRENLVTNQPNSNGVWWDVGNHDAVFVRNVVSNVSQNGLFFEISDGALIAGNLFVDCNQSIYVLNSANVEVYNNTMINSRITFSRDNRGDQLGVFGWHDTTGPGVEERHGHVLVNNLMYMSGENNSPMLQTQQSAALCERLNKPHLKKMNNNVFVRAKTMNGGDETRVPIIRWTPYPDEDCRIDIFSPAELHEIIPEFSSKDKYFGNYEGPLFADKENKNYRLVKEFKGIKAAVKMPARVAELTGLKTAGKPFPGAFAP
;
A
#
# COMPACT_ATOMS: atom_id res chain seq x y z
N MET A 1 66.17 -0.16 40.71
CA MET A 1 66.86 1.14 40.58
C MET A 1 66.29 1.81 39.32
N LYS A 2 65.34 2.76 39.38
CA LYS A 2 65.51 4.24 39.55
C LYS A 2 66.70 4.73 38.68
N VAL A 3 66.59 5.60 37.67
CA VAL A 3 65.97 6.95 37.58
C VAL A 3 65.84 7.35 36.08
N ALA A 4 64.66 7.75 35.57
CA ALA A 4 64.24 9.09 35.06
C ALA A 4 65.23 9.84 34.13
N SER A 5 64.93 10.46 32.96
CA SER A 5 63.79 11.09 32.26
C SER A 5 64.10 12.57 31.99
N PHE A 6 63.55 13.09 30.87
CA PHE A 6 63.27 14.49 30.48
C PHE A 6 64.08 15.22 29.37
N ILE A 7 63.34 15.45 28.27
CA ILE A 7 63.19 16.64 27.39
C ILE A 7 63.90 16.67 26.03
N LEU A 8 63.02 16.69 25.02
CA LEU A 8 63.19 16.98 23.60
C LEU A 8 62.60 18.38 23.33
N GLN A 9 63.33 19.28 22.66
CA GLN A 9 62.82 20.55 22.07
C GLN A 9 63.06 20.48 20.55
N ILE A 10 61.98 20.38 19.75
CA ILE A 10 61.35 21.44 18.93
C ILE A 10 62.28 22.06 17.88
N LEU A 11 62.07 21.68 16.61
CA LEU A 11 62.06 22.66 15.52
C LEU A 11 61.04 22.25 14.44
N THR A 12 60.26 23.24 14.06
CA THR A 12 58.99 23.19 13.33
C THR A 12 59.20 23.23 11.82
N VAL A 13 58.57 22.33 11.06
CA VAL A 13 58.27 22.55 9.63
C VAL A 13 56.76 22.40 9.45
N PHE A 14 56.13 23.51 9.08
CA PHE A 14 54.72 23.61 8.70
C PHE A 14 54.45 22.74 7.48
N VAL A 15 53.64 21.68 7.63
CA VAL A 15 52.95 21.04 6.51
C VAL A 15 51.46 21.26 6.74
N LEU A 16 50.88 22.12 5.89
CA LEU A 16 49.44 22.35 5.85
C LEU A 16 48.72 21.05 5.49
N PHE A 17 47.83 20.65 6.39
CA PHE A 17 46.80 19.65 6.13
C PHE A 17 45.87 20.12 4.99
N LEU A 18 45.92 19.43 3.85
CA LEU A 18 44.78 19.32 2.95
C LEU A 18 44.23 17.90 3.09
N TYR A 19 43.29 17.75 4.04
CA TYR A 19 42.33 16.66 4.02
C TYR A 19 41.49 16.79 2.74
N THR A 20 41.90 16.11 1.67
CA THR A 20 40.97 15.68 0.62
C THR A 20 40.17 14.50 1.17
N GLY A 21 39.27 14.80 2.10
CA GLY A 21 38.16 13.92 2.37
C GLY A 21 37.36 13.82 1.08
N CYS A 22 37.45 12.68 0.39
CA CYS A 22 36.52 12.29 -0.65
C CYS A 22 35.12 12.26 -0.04
N ASN A 23 34.47 13.41 -0.02
CA ASN A 23 33.06 13.54 0.27
C ASN A 23 32.33 13.15 -1.02
N GLN A 24 32.38 11.86 -1.35
CA GLN A 24 31.44 11.26 -2.28
C GLN A 24 30.11 11.20 -1.53
N GLN A 25 29.41 12.35 -1.46
CA GLN A 25 28.02 12.39 -1.07
C GLN A 25 27.29 11.46 -2.05
N SER A 26 27.03 10.24 -1.60
CA SER A 26 26.17 9.29 -2.28
C SER A 26 24.85 10.00 -2.54
N GLY A 27 24.59 10.30 -3.81
CA GLY A 27 23.28 10.76 -4.27
C GLY A 27 22.30 9.66 -3.93
N LYS A 28 21.64 9.77 -2.78
CA LYS A 28 20.81 8.71 -2.19
C LYS A 28 19.87 8.13 -3.25
N GLN A 29 20.06 6.83 -3.48
CA GLN A 29 19.07 5.88 -3.96
C GLN A 29 17.76 6.09 -3.19
N LEU A 30 16.60 5.74 -3.76
CA LEU A 30 15.36 5.63 -2.96
C LEU A 30 15.71 4.84 -1.69
N THR A 31 15.34 5.36 -0.53
CA THR A 31 15.89 4.89 0.75
C THR A 31 15.49 3.44 1.00
N ASP A 32 16.44 2.53 1.26
CA ASP A 32 16.10 1.15 1.70
C ASP A 32 15.56 1.10 3.16
N ASP A 33 15.32 2.27 3.78
CA ASP A 33 14.76 2.47 5.11
C ASP A 33 13.23 2.37 5.09
N TYR A 34 12.73 1.17 4.78
CA TYR A 34 11.30 0.84 4.81
C TYR A 34 10.98 -0.14 5.93
N GLY A 35 9.76 -0.05 6.45
CA GLY A 35 9.20 -1.02 7.37
C GLY A 35 9.67 -0.87 8.82
N PRO A 36 9.31 -1.84 9.69
CA PRO A 36 9.52 -1.76 11.12
C PRO A 36 10.99 -1.68 11.50
N ARG A 37 11.29 -0.79 12.45
CA ARG A 37 12.63 -0.60 12.99
C ARG A 37 12.72 -1.22 14.38
N ALA A 38 13.82 -1.92 14.67
CA ALA A 38 14.15 -2.30 16.03
C ALA A 38 14.48 -1.04 16.85
N ARG A 39 13.78 -0.86 17.99
CA ARG A 39 13.90 0.31 18.86
C ARG A 39 13.66 -0.08 20.31
N ILE A 40 14.18 0.74 21.21
CA ILE A 40 13.78 0.76 22.62
C ILE A 40 12.64 1.78 22.73
N TYR A 41 11.46 1.32 23.16
CA TYR A 41 10.32 2.20 23.40
C TYR A 41 10.37 2.74 24.82
N GLU A 42 10.83 3.99 24.96
CA GLU A 42 10.78 4.71 26.23
C GLU A 42 9.36 4.74 26.79
N LEU A 43 9.24 4.59 28.11
CA LEU A 43 7.94 4.69 28.77
C LEU A 43 7.35 6.08 28.53
N PRO A 44 6.05 6.19 28.16
CA PRO A 44 5.43 7.49 27.91
C PRO A 44 5.56 8.41 29.12
N ALA A 45 6.10 9.61 28.90
CA ALA A 45 6.11 10.67 29.89
C ALA A 45 4.76 11.38 29.88
N GLY A 46 4.11 11.55 31.03
CA GLY A 46 2.85 12.26 31.14
C GLY A 46 2.07 11.94 32.41
N PRO A 47 0.92 12.60 32.62
CA PRO A 47 0.08 12.39 33.80
C PRO A 47 -0.78 11.12 33.72
N GLY A 48 -0.86 10.46 32.55
CA GLY A 48 -1.63 9.23 32.36
C GLY A 48 -1.02 8.04 33.11
N LYS A 49 -1.86 7.06 33.44
CA LYS A 49 -1.42 5.83 34.10
C LYS A 49 -0.74 4.90 33.08
N ILE A 50 0.24 4.16 33.59
CA ILE A 50 0.89 3.08 32.85
C ILE A 50 0.34 1.75 33.35
N TYR A 51 -0.26 0.98 32.45
CA TYR A 51 -0.71 -0.40 32.66
C TYR A 51 0.26 -1.35 31.99
N TYR A 52 0.94 -2.19 32.78
CA TYR A 52 1.77 -3.28 32.30
C TYR A 52 0.91 -4.52 32.06
N VAL A 53 1.06 -5.12 30.88
CA VAL A 53 0.34 -6.35 30.51
C VAL A 53 1.30 -7.43 30.05
N ALA A 54 0.96 -8.69 30.28
CA ALA A 54 1.75 -9.85 29.88
C ALA A 54 0.86 -10.97 29.33
N PRO A 55 1.37 -11.89 28.49
CA PRO A 55 0.59 -13.04 28.00
C PRO A 55 0.02 -13.92 29.11
N ASP A 56 0.74 -14.02 30.23
CA ASP A 56 0.40 -14.73 31.46
C ASP A 56 0.06 -13.78 32.62
N GLY A 57 -0.30 -12.53 32.30
CA GLY A 57 -0.66 -11.51 33.29
C GLY A 57 -1.87 -11.93 34.14
N ASN A 58 -1.90 -11.47 35.39
CA ASN A 58 -2.98 -11.80 36.30
C ASN A 58 -4.11 -10.77 36.19
N ALA A 59 -5.31 -11.17 35.75
CA ALA A 59 -6.47 -10.29 35.62
C ALA A 59 -6.83 -9.56 36.93
N SER A 60 -6.57 -10.19 38.08
CA SER A 60 -6.78 -9.58 39.41
C SER A 60 -5.72 -8.55 39.81
N SER A 61 -4.60 -8.45 39.09
CA SER A 61 -3.61 -7.39 39.29
C SER A 61 -4.16 -6.03 38.84
N ASP A 62 -3.74 -4.96 39.51
CA ASP A 62 -4.00 -3.59 39.06
C ASP A 62 -3.24 -3.24 37.76
N GLY A 63 -2.14 -3.96 37.47
CA GLY A 63 -1.29 -3.76 36.31
C GLY A 63 -0.39 -2.53 36.41
N LEU A 64 -0.20 -1.93 37.59
CA LEU A 64 0.53 -0.65 37.71
C LEU A 64 2.05 -0.82 37.92
N ALA A 65 2.54 -2.06 37.99
CA ALA A 65 3.95 -2.38 38.15
C ALA A 65 4.37 -3.46 37.13
N ALA A 66 5.58 -3.33 36.58
CA ALA A 66 6.08 -4.19 35.50
C ALA A 66 6.30 -5.66 35.92
N ASP A 67 6.53 -5.90 37.21
CA ASP A 67 6.66 -7.22 37.84
C ASP A 67 5.32 -7.83 38.28
N ARG A 68 4.24 -7.05 38.21
CA ARG A 68 2.88 -7.49 38.52
C ARG A 68 1.91 -7.13 37.38
N PRO A 69 2.15 -7.59 36.14
CA PRO A 69 1.32 -7.24 34.99
C PRO A 69 -0.11 -7.78 35.13
N THR A 70 -1.06 -7.09 34.50
CA THR A 70 -2.43 -7.58 34.30
C THR A 70 -2.60 -8.16 32.89
N THR A 71 -3.80 -8.62 32.54
CA THR A 71 -4.12 -9.04 31.16
C THR A 71 -4.44 -7.83 30.29
N ILE A 72 -4.25 -7.93 28.97
CA ILE A 72 -4.57 -6.82 28.04
C ILE A 72 -6.06 -6.46 28.04
N GLU A 73 -6.95 -7.44 28.20
CA GLU A 73 -8.40 -7.27 28.30
C GLU A 73 -8.76 -6.34 29.46
N GLU A 74 -8.21 -6.61 30.64
CA GLU A 74 -8.40 -5.80 31.84
C GLU A 74 -7.82 -4.38 31.69
N ALA A 75 -6.65 -4.23 31.07
CA ALA A 75 -6.09 -2.91 30.81
C ALA A 75 -6.99 -2.10 29.87
N ILE A 76 -7.44 -2.70 28.75
CA ILE A 76 -8.35 -2.08 27.78
C ILE A 76 -9.68 -1.64 28.41
N ALA A 77 -10.21 -2.42 29.37
CA ALA A 77 -11.41 -2.03 30.10
C ALA A 77 -11.21 -0.81 31.02
N ARG A 78 -9.98 -0.60 31.52
CA ARG A 78 -9.65 0.39 32.56
C ARG A 78 -9.11 1.71 32.01
N VAL A 79 -8.37 1.66 30.90
CA VAL A 79 -7.68 2.83 30.35
C VAL A 79 -8.64 3.97 30.00
N VAL A 80 -8.16 5.19 30.22
CA VAL A 80 -8.77 6.44 29.75
C VAL A 80 -7.81 7.19 28.84
N THR A 81 -8.30 8.25 28.20
CA THR A 81 -7.48 9.11 27.37
C THR A 81 -6.20 9.57 28.09
N GLY A 82 -5.06 9.37 27.44
CA GLY A 82 -3.74 9.72 27.98
C GLY A 82 -3.02 8.58 28.71
N ASP A 83 -3.71 7.49 29.05
CA ASP A 83 -3.07 6.30 29.62
C ASP A 83 -2.27 5.52 28.56
N ALA A 84 -1.37 4.67 29.04
CA ALA A 84 -0.55 3.78 28.23
C ALA A 84 -0.69 2.31 28.66
N ILE A 85 -0.75 1.42 27.69
CA ILE A 85 -0.63 -0.02 27.84
C ILE A 85 0.77 -0.42 27.37
N ILE A 86 1.58 -0.92 28.29
CA ILE A 86 2.95 -1.34 28.06
C ILE A 86 3.02 -2.87 28.08
N MET A 87 3.29 -3.44 26.92
CA MET A 87 3.16 -4.87 26.68
C MET A 87 4.47 -5.60 26.88
N ARG A 88 4.50 -6.58 27.78
CA ARG A 88 5.60 -7.55 27.86
C ARG A 88 5.65 -8.41 26.60
N GLY A 89 6.82 -8.94 26.27
CA GLY A 89 7.06 -9.78 25.11
C GLY A 89 6.34 -11.12 25.19
N GLY A 90 6.02 -11.69 24.03
CA GLY A 90 5.35 -12.97 23.92
C GLY A 90 4.02 -12.91 23.16
N VAL A 91 3.35 -14.05 23.08
CA VAL A 91 2.15 -14.25 22.25
C VAL A 91 0.89 -14.07 23.08
N TYR A 92 0.13 -13.03 22.76
CA TYR A 92 -1.20 -12.76 23.29
C TYR A 92 -2.24 -13.33 22.33
N ARG A 93 -2.90 -14.41 22.72
CA ARG A 93 -4.00 -15.01 21.95
C ARG A 93 -5.31 -14.33 22.32
N THR A 94 -5.55 -13.18 21.73
CA THR A 94 -6.60 -12.23 22.14
C THR A 94 -7.24 -11.56 20.93
N GLY A 95 -8.34 -10.88 21.17
CA GLY A 95 -8.98 -10.03 20.19
C GLY A 95 -10.34 -9.57 20.67
N ASP A 96 -11.05 -8.90 19.76
CA ASP A 96 -12.30 -8.21 20.02
C ASP A 96 -12.17 -7.19 21.17
N LEU A 97 -10.97 -6.61 21.31
CA LEU A 97 -10.63 -5.59 22.30
C LEU A 97 -11.24 -4.25 21.89
N VAL A 98 -12.37 -3.90 22.49
CA VAL A 98 -13.11 -2.67 22.19
C VAL A 98 -12.75 -1.57 23.19
N PHE A 99 -12.39 -0.40 22.66
CA PHE A 99 -12.14 0.81 23.44
C PHE A 99 -12.62 2.05 22.68
N ASN A 100 -12.71 3.18 23.38
CA ASN A 100 -13.16 4.44 22.79
C ASN A 100 -12.37 5.68 23.25
N GLN A 101 -11.16 5.46 23.76
CA GLN A 101 -10.27 6.47 24.34
C GLN A 101 -8.95 6.56 23.57
N GLY A 102 -8.35 7.75 23.52
CA GLY A 102 -7.03 8.01 22.95
C GLY A 102 -5.91 7.55 23.88
N ILE A 103 -5.44 6.33 23.65
CA ILE A 103 -4.44 5.62 24.47
C ILE A 103 -3.17 5.35 23.69
N THR A 104 -2.08 5.08 24.40
CA THR A 104 -0.85 4.52 23.81
C THR A 104 -0.77 3.02 24.06
N ILE A 105 -0.42 2.24 23.05
CA ILE A 105 -0.10 0.81 23.15
C ILE A 105 1.29 0.60 22.55
N GLN A 106 2.23 0.10 23.35
CA GLN A 106 3.60 -0.14 22.90
C GLN A 106 4.26 -1.28 23.70
N PRO A 107 5.38 -1.84 23.21
CA PRO A 107 6.18 -2.79 23.98
C PRO A 107 6.77 -2.20 25.25
N TYR A 108 7.08 -3.07 26.20
CA TYR A 108 8.03 -2.78 27.27
C TYR A 108 9.44 -2.76 26.68
N LEU A 109 10.03 -1.57 26.56
CA LEU A 109 11.39 -1.39 26.05
C LEU A 109 11.58 -2.01 24.66
N ASP A 110 12.44 -3.03 24.53
CA ASP A 110 12.75 -3.74 23.28
C ASP A 110 12.09 -5.13 23.20
N GLU A 111 11.16 -5.44 24.12
CA GLU A 111 10.40 -6.69 24.09
C GLU A 111 9.48 -6.76 22.86
N LYS A 112 9.06 -7.99 22.49
CA LYS A 112 8.32 -8.25 21.25
C LYS A 112 6.93 -8.85 21.53
N PRO A 113 5.91 -8.02 21.76
CA PRO A 113 4.53 -8.47 21.90
C PRO A 113 3.94 -8.85 20.54
N VAL A 114 3.26 -9.99 20.48
CA VAL A 114 2.54 -10.48 19.30
C VAL A 114 1.06 -10.68 19.66
N LEU A 115 0.16 -9.95 19.02
CA LEU A 115 -1.28 -10.19 19.08
C LEU A 115 -1.68 -11.21 18.02
N LYS A 116 -2.22 -12.36 18.44
CA LYS A 116 -2.74 -13.40 17.57
C LYS A 116 -4.25 -13.55 17.72
N GLY A 117 -4.96 -13.51 16.59
CA GLY A 117 -6.40 -13.76 16.52
C GLY A 117 -6.80 -15.24 16.60
N THR A 118 -5.86 -16.13 16.93
CA THR A 118 -6.02 -17.58 16.91
C THR A 118 -5.81 -18.24 18.27
N MET A 119 -6.52 -19.35 18.48
CA MET A 119 -6.29 -20.26 19.60
C MET A 119 -5.65 -21.57 19.12
N VAL A 120 -4.94 -22.25 20.01
CA VAL A 120 -4.34 -23.56 19.71
C VAL A 120 -5.43 -24.63 19.70
N ALA A 121 -5.57 -25.36 18.60
CA ALA A 121 -6.46 -26.50 18.50
C ALA A 121 -5.73 -27.78 18.95
N GLN A 122 -6.00 -28.24 20.17
CA GLN A 122 -5.31 -29.38 20.78
C GLN A 122 -6.04 -30.72 20.57
N ASN A 123 -7.36 -30.69 20.41
CA ASN A 123 -8.22 -31.87 20.51
C ASN A 123 -8.62 -32.41 19.12
N TRP A 124 -7.71 -33.14 18.49
CA TRP A 124 -7.94 -33.73 17.16
C TRP A 124 -8.31 -35.21 17.26
N SER A 125 -9.37 -35.59 16.53
CA SER A 125 -9.76 -36.97 16.31
C SER A 125 -9.38 -37.40 14.90
N LYS A 126 -8.69 -38.53 14.77
CA LYS A 126 -8.39 -39.13 13.48
C LYS A 126 -9.64 -39.83 12.93
N ILE A 127 -10.08 -39.44 11.73
CA ILE A 127 -11.19 -40.08 11.01
C ILE A 127 -10.65 -41.13 10.03
N SER A 128 -9.53 -40.83 9.37
CA SER A 128 -8.79 -41.75 8.48
C SER A 128 -7.30 -41.36 8.45
N ASP A 129 -6.48 -42.07 7.67
CA ASP A 129 -5.07 -41.73 7.48
C ASP A 129 -4.81 -40.37 6.81
N THR A 130 -5.84 -39.74 6.27
CA THR A 130 -5.75 -38.46 5.56
C THR A 130 -6.76 -37.43 6.04
N LEU A 131 -7.43 -37.66 7.18
CA LEU A 131 -8.49 -36.79 7.67
C LEU A 131 -8.54 -36.76 9.19
N TRP A 132 -8.45 -35.56 9.75
CA TRP A 132 -8.59 -35.28 11.17
C TRP A 132 -9.67 -34.22 11.37
N VAL A 133 -10.34 -34.27 12.52
CA VAL A 133 -11.40 -33.34 12.89
C VAL A 133 -11.22 -32.82 14.31
N THR A 134 -11.57 -31.56 14.52
CA THR A 134 -11.75 -30.95 15.84
C THR A 134 -13.11 -30.28 15.92
N ASP A 135 -13.68 -30.20 17.11
CA ASP A 135 -14.79 -29.30 17.40
C ASP A 135 -14.23 -27.87 17.58
N TRP A 136 -14.96 -26.86 17.09
CA TRP A 136 -14.55 -25.45 17.17
C TRP A 136 -15.76 -24.51 17.26
N ASP A 137 -15.89 -23.78 18.36
CA ASP A 137 -17.05 -22.91 18.60
C ASP A 137 -16.93 -21.50 18.03
N ARG A 138 -15.71 -21.07 17.67
CA ARG A 138 -15.44 -19.69 17.26
C ARG A 138 -15.29 -19.61 15.75
N LEU A 139 -16.45 -19.61 15.08
CA LEU A 139 -16.55 -19.63 13.63
C LEU A 139 -16.97 -18.27 13.06
N PHE A 140 -16.48 -17.96 11.87
CA PHE A 140 -16.68 -16.68 11.19
C PHE A 140 -17.29 -16.88 9.77
N PRO A 141 -18.52 -17.46 9.68
CA PRO A 141 -19.21 -17.55 8.41
C PRO A 141 -19.48 -16.15 7.87
N ALA A 142 -19.31 -15.97 6.56
CA ALA A 142 -19.51 -14.70 5.89
C ALA A 142 -19.97 -14.93 4.44
N GLY A 143 -20.02 -13.86 3.65
CA GLY A 143 -20.46 -13.92 2.27
C GLY A 143 -19.83 -12.82 1.42
N PRO A 144 -20.09 -12.86 0.10
CA PRO A 144 -19.75 -11.76 -0.79
C PRO A 144 -20.64 -10.54 -0.51
N GLU A 145 -20.16 -9.38 -0.94
CA GLU A 145 -20.96 -8.15 -0.91
C GLU A 145 -22.12 -8.21 -1.91
N SER A 146 -23.17 -7.42 -1.69
CA SER A 146 -24.39 -7.42 -2.52
C SER A 146 -24.15 -7.05 -3.99
N TRP A 147 -23.09 -6.27 -4.26
CA TRP A 147 -22.68 -5.87 -5.61
C TRP A 147 -21.79 -6.91 -6.32
N TRP A 148 -21.36 -7.96 -5.63
CA TRP A 148 -20.52 -9.00 -6.23
C TRP A 148 -21.33 -9.87 -7.20
N ASN A 149 -20.87 -9.95 -8.44
CA ASN A 149 -21.60 -10.67 -9.48
C ASN A 149 -21.29 -12.18 -9.45
N ARG A 150 -22.14 -12.94 -8.75
CA ARG A 150 -22.02 -14.40 -8.62
C ARG A 150 -21.94 -15.13 -9.95
N ARG A 151 -22.80 -14.80 -10.91
CA ARG A 151 -22.86 -15.48 -12.23
C ARG A 151 -21.55 -15.37 -13.00
N ARG A 152 -20.76 -14.31 -12.78
CA ARG A 152 -19.48 -14.09 -13.46
C ARG A 152 -18.30 -14.68 -12.71
N ASN A 153 -18.34 -14.67 -11.38
CA ASN A 153 -17.15 -14.84 -10.55
C ASN A 153 -17.12 -16.14 -9.72
N GLU A 154 -18.25 -16.81 -9.50
CA GLU A 154 -18.30 -18.01 -8.62
C GLU A 154 -17.39 -19.14 -9.10
N GLN A 155 -17.23 -19.31 -10.42
CA GLN A 155 -16.32 -20.29 -11.01
C GLN A 155 -14.83 -20.07 -10.63
N PHE A 156 -14.45 -18.83 -10.27
CA PHE A 156 -13.08 -18.47 -9.91
C PHE A 156 -12.92 -18.25 -8.40
N THR A 157 -13.96 -17.75 -7.75
CA THR A 157 -14.05 -17.55 -6.30
C THR A 157 -15.28 -18.29 -5.76
N PRO A 158 -15.12 -19.58 -5.41
CA PRO A 158 -16.20 -20.37 -4.85
C PRO A 158 -16.73 -19.77 -3.54
N MET A 159 -18.03 -19.96 -3.27
CA MET A 159 -18.71 -19.32 -2.14
C MET A 159 -18.04 -19.59 -0.77
N HIS A 160 -17.48 -20.79 -0.57
CA HIS A 160 -16.83 -21.14 0.69
C HIS A 160 -15.58 -20.28 1.00
N ARG A 161 -14.97 -19.64 -0.01
CA ARG A 161 -13.83 -18.74 0.16
C ARG A 161 -14.18 -17.39 0.78
N PHE A 162 -15.46 -17.02 0.81
CA PHE A 162 -15.88 -15.75 1.44
C PHE A 162 -16.01 -15.86 2.95
N ASN A 163 -16.01 -17.08 3.49
CA ASN A 163 -15.94 -17.27 4.93
C ASN A 163 -14.56 -16.86 5.45
N ASN A 164 -14.53 -16.29 6.65
CA ASN A 164 -13.34 -15.65 7.17
C ASN A 164 -12.48 -16.58 8.05
N ASP A 165 -12.97 -17.79 8.35
CA ASP A 165 -12.24 -18.77 9.14
C ASP A 165 -10.90 -19.13 8.49
N ALA A 166 -9.86 -19.29 9.30
CA ALA A 166 -8.56 -19.74 8.82
C ALA A 166 -7.93 -20.74 9.78
N VAL A 167 -7.19 -21.69 9.20
CA VAL A 167 -6.42 -22.70 9.91
C VAL A 167 -4.96 -22.54 9.53
N PHE A 168 -4.08 -22.59 10.52
CA PHE A 168 -2.64 -22.53 10.35
C PHE A 168 -2.00 -23.77 10.94
N ILE A 169 -0.99 -24.31 10.26
CA ILE A 169 -0.11 -25.32 10.85
C ILE A 169 1.34 -24.86 10.77
N ASP A 170 1.98 -24.77 11.93
CA ASP A 170 3.33 -24.22 12.12
C ASP A 170 3.48 -22.82 11.48
N GLY A 171 2.44 -21.99 11.64
CA GLY A 171 2.37 -20.63 11.11
C GLY A 171 2.02 -20.52 9.62
N GLN A 172 1.91 -21.62 8.88
CA GLN A 172 1.48 -21.61 7.47
C GLN A 172 -0.04 -21.77 7.37
N TYR A 173 -0.72 -20.86 6.68
CA TYR A 173 -2.17 -20.96 6.49
C TYR A 173 -2.52 -22.07 5.50
N LEU A 174 -3.67 -22.70 5.69
CA LEU A 174 -4.28 -23.67 4.78
C LEU A 174 -5.34 -22.98 3.90
N GLN A 175 -5.52 -23.45 2.67
CA GLN A 175 -6.58 -22.94 1.80
C GLN A 175 -7.93 -23.57 2.15
N SER A 176 -9.01 -22.79 2.14
CA SER A 176 -10.36 -23.33 2.36
C SER A 176 -10.76 -24.30 1.24
N ALA A 177 -11.41 -25.40 1.63
CA ALA A 177 -12.03 -26.41 0.78
C ALA A 177 -13.55 -26.31 0.87
N GLY A 178 -14.27 -26.69 -0.20
CA GLY A 178 -15.73 -26.64 -0.27
C GLY A 178 -16.42 -27.84 0.38
N SER A 179 -15.72 -28.96 0.55
CA SER A 179 -16.24 -30.18 1.15
C SER A 179 -15.14 -31.01 1.83
N ILE A 180 -15.52 -32.09 2.52
CA ILE A 180 -14.57 -33.02 3.14
C ILE A 180 -13.72 -33.74 2.09
N GLU A 181 -14.28 -34.06 0.92
CA GLU A 181 -13.59 -34.77 -0.16
C GLU A 181 -12.45 -33.95 -0.78
N GLU A 182 -12.52 -32.63 -0.68
CA GLU A 182 -11.47 -31.70 -1.15
C GLU A 182 -10.35 -31.48 -0.12
N VAL A 183 -10.49 -32.03 1.09
CA VAL A 183 -9.50 -31.89 2.17
C VAL A 183 -8.23 -32.69 1.84
N ASN A 184 -7.10 -31.99 1.86
CA ASN A 184 -5.76 -32.54 1.69
C ASN A 184 -4.78 -31.83 2.64
N LYS A 185 -3.49 -32.13 2.54
CA LYS A 185 -2.46 -31.57 3.45
C LYS A 185 -2.34 -30.04 3.42
N GLY A 186 -2.80 -29.39 2.35
CA GLY A 186 -2.77 -27.94 2.17
C GLY A 186 -4.12 -27.25 2.34
N THR A 187 -5.18 -27.98 2.70
CA THR A 187 -6.53 -27.42 2.80
C THR A 187 -7.23 -27.77 4.11
N PHE A 188 -8.28 -27.00 4.43
CA PHE A 188 -9.19 -27.25 5.54
C PHE A 188 -10.64 -27.07 5.12
N TYR A 189 -11.56 -27.75 5.78
CA TYR A 189 -13.00 -27.59 5.59
C TYR A 189 -13.69 -27.26 6.91
N VAL A 190 -14.70 -26.39 6.87
CA VAL A 190 -15.52 -26.02 8.03
C VAL A 190 -16.95 -26.52 7.82
N ASP A 191 -17.40 -27.44 8.67
CA ASP A 191 -18.82 -27.80 8.79
C ASP A 191 -19.47 -26.89 9.83
N TYR A 192 -19.99 -25.75 9.38
CA TYR A 192 -20.64 -24.76 10.24
C TYR A 192 -21.84 -25.32 11.01
N SER A 193 -22.57 -26.27 10.41
CA SER A 193 -23.76 -26.85 11.04
C SER A 193 -23.41 -27.71 12.25
N LYS A 194 -22.25 -28.37 12.21
CA LYS A 194 -21.75 -29.23 13.28
C LYS A 194 -20.65 -28.60 14.12
N LYS A 195 -20.23 -27.38 13.79
CA LYS A 195 -19.10 -26.68 14.40
C LYS A 195 -17.81 -27.51 14.40
N LYS A 196 -17.52 -28.14 13.26
CA LYS A 196 -16.35 -29.01 13.10
C LYS A 196 -15.41 -28.47 12.03
N ILE A 197 -14.11 -28.58 12.27
CA ILE A 197 -13.06 -28.23 11.31
C ILE A 197 -12.28 -29.47 10.97
N TYR A 198 -12.09 -29.70 9.68
CA TYR A 198 -11.39 -30.85 9.12
C TYR A 198 -10.09 -30.41 8.44
N ILE A 199 -9.02 -31.16 8.65
CA ILE A 199 -7.72 -30.96 7.99
C ILE A 199 -7.21 -32.28 7.44
N GLY A 200 -6.38 -32.21 6.40
CA GLY A 200 -5.75 -33.40 5.79
C GLY A 200 -4.29 -33.61 6.16
N ALA A 201 -3.72 -32.74 6.99
CA ALA A 201 -2.39 -32.90 7.55
C ALA A 201 -2.48 -33.47 8.98
N ASP A 202 -1.59 -34.41 9.31
CA ASP A 202 -1.51 -34.97 10.66
C ASP A 202 -1.14 -33.87 11.66
N PRO A 203 -2.00 -33.57 12.67
CA PRO A 203 -1.73 -32.55 13.67
C PRO A 203 -0.73 -33.01 14.75
N ALA A 204 -0.38 -34.31 14.81
CA ALA A 204 0.50 -34.83 15.85
C ALA A 204 1.87 -34.14 15.85
N GLY A 205 2.25 -33.56 17.00
CA GLY A 205 3.53 -32.87 17.17
C GLY A 205 3.65 -31.52 16.46
N ARG A 206 2.54 -31.00 15.89
CA ARG A 206 2.52 -29.72 15.16
C ARG A 206 1.73 -28.66 15.92
N LEU A 207 2.05 -27.39 15.68
CA LEU A 207 1.25 -26.28 16.20
C LEU A 207 0.11 -26.00 15.23
N VAL A 208 -1.11 -26.43 15.57
CA VAL A 208 -2.31 -26.07 14.82
C VAL A 208 -3.03 -24.92 15.50
N GLU A 209 -3.21 -23.83 14.78
CA GLU A 209 -3.90 -22.62 15.25
C GLU A 209 -5.13 -22.36 14.38
N ILE A 210 -6.25 -22.02 15.00
CA ILE A 210 -7.50 -21.71 14.30
C ILE A 210 -8.00 -20.35 14.77
N THR A 211 -8.52 -19.54 13.84
CA THR A 211 -9.11 -18.23 14.12
C THR A 211 -10.14 -18.32 15.24
N ALA A 212 -10.07 -17.38 16.16
CA ALA A 212 -10.81 -17.41 17.43
C ALA A 212 -11.33 -16.04 17.87
N TYR A 213 -10.85 -14.95 17.28
CA TYR A 213 -11.30 -13.58 17.57
C TYR A 213 -11.50 -12.85 16.24
N ARG A 214 -12.56 -12.06 16.12
CA ARG A 214 -12.87 -11.42 14.83
C ARG A 214 -11.88 -10.31 14.51
N LYS A 215 -11.58 -9.47 15.50
CA LYS A 215 -10.68 -8.32 15.37
C LYS A 215 -9.57 -8.34 16.40
N ALA A 216 -8.46 -7.60 16.22
CA ALA A 216 -7.48 -7.42 17.29
C ALA A 216 -7.89 -6.26 18.20
N LEU A 217 -7.99 -5.07 17.61
CA LEU A 217 -8.28 -3.80 18.28
C LEU A 217 -9.41 -3.08 17.57
N TYR A 218 -10.42 -2.63 18.32
CA TYR A 218 -11.54 -1.84 17.80
C TYR A 218 -11.74 -0.54 18.59
N ARG A 219 -11.32 0.58 18.00
CA ARG A 219 -11.67 1.93 18.47
C ARG A 219 -13.03 2.32 17.91
N THR A 220 -14.09 2.00 18.66
CA THR A 220 -15.49 2.27 18.27
C THR A 220 -15.90 3.73 18.45
N LEU A 221 -16.81 4.24 17.63
CA LEU A 221 -17.47 5.54 17.84
C LEU A 221 -18.56 5.51 18.93
N GLY A 222 -18.92 4.33 19.46
CA GLY A 222 -19.91 4.18 20.51
C GLY A 222 -19.34 4.26 21.92
N THR A 223 -20.25 4.22 22.90
CA THR A 223 -19.89 3.98 24.31
C THR A 223 -19.24 2.61 24.45
N ALA A 224 -18.11 2.54 25.16
CA ALA A 224 -17.37 1.31 25.45
C ALA A 224 -16.83 1.38 26.88
N ASN A 225 -16.85 0.24 27.57
CA ASN A 225 -16.32 0.11 28.95
C ASN A 225 -16.86 1.20 29.91
N GLY A 226 -18.15 1.56 29.77
CA GLY A 226 -18.80 2.57 30.61
C GLY A 226 -18.39 4.02 30.36
N ARG A 227 -17.76 4.33 29.21
CA ARG A 227 -17.28 5.68 28.87
C ARG A 227 -17.80 6.14 27.52
N ASP A 228 -17.92 7.43 27.32
CA ASP A 228 -18.25 8.05 26.03
C ASP A 228 -17.01 8.24 25.15
N PRO A 229 -17.15 8.22 23.81
CA PRO A 229 -16.05 8.35 22.88
C PRO A 229 -15.40 9.75 22.96
N ASP A 230 -14.07 9.78 23.05
CA ASP A 230 -13.30 11.02 23.26
C ASP A 230 -12.81 11.71 21.98
N LYS A 231 -13.15 11.13 20.83
CA LYS A 231 -12.72 11.52 19.48
C LYS A 231 -11.21 11.51 19.21
N LYS A 232 -10.41 10.82 20.02
CA LYS A 232 -8.95 10.73 19.82
C LYS A 232 -8.55 9.36 19.30
N GLY A 233 -7.65 9.39 18.31
CA GLY A 233 -7.03 8.19 17.74
C GLY A 233 -6.01 7.57 18.71
N PRO A 234 -5.79 6.25 18.64
CA PRO A 234 -4.77 5.59 19.44
C PRO A 234 -3.37 5.84 18.85
N VAL A 235 -2.36 5.71 19.72
CA VAL A 235 -0.96 5.54 19.33
C VAL A 235 -0.60 4.07 19.50
N ILE A 236 -0.27 3.38 18.41
CA ILE A 236 0.11 1.96 18.43
C ILE A 236 1.50 1.83 17.83
N ARG A 237 2.43 1.25 18.60
CA ARG A 237 3.85 1.20 18.22
C ARG A 237 4.44 -0.18 18.38
N GLY A 238 5.32 -0.62 17.48
CA GLY A 238 6.21 -1.78 17.74
C GLY A 238 5.53 -3.14 17.93
N LEU A 239 4.25 -3.26 17.59
CA LEU A 239 3.49 -4.50 17.76
C LEU A 239 3.55 -5.37 16.48
N GLU A 240 3.58 -6.68 16.67
CA GLU A 240 3.14 -7.62 15.64
C GLU A 240 1.68 -8.00 15.89
N ILE A 241 0.83 -7.88 14.86
CA ILE A 241 -0.58 -8.24 14.90
C ILE A 241 -0.83 -9.18 13.72
N THR A 242 -1.31 -10.40 13.99
CA THR A 242 -1.38 -11.43 12.96
C THR A 242 -2.51 -12.45 13.16
N GLN A 243 -2.87 -13.14 12.07
CA GLN A 243 -3.78 -14.29 12.06
C GLN A 243 -5.21 -13.93 12.54
N TYR A 244 -5.80 -12.91 11.92
CA TYR A 244 -7.18 -12.50 12.18
C TYR A 244 -8.10 -12.81 10.99
N PRO A 245 -9.32 -13.32 11.24
CA PRO A 245 -10.26 -13.69 10.18
C PRO A 245 -10.84 -12.47 9.46
N ASP A 246 -10.98 -11.32 10.13
CA ASP A 246 -11.65 -10.13 9.59
C ASP A 246 -10.76 -8.88 9.61
N THR A 247 -10.68 -8.14 10.71
CA THR A 247 -9.92 -6.87 10.74
C THR A 247 -8.91 -6.84 11.86
N MET A 248 -7.62 -6.58 11.61
CA MET A 248 -6.67 -6.51 12.73
C MET A 248 -6.88 -5.24 13.56
N VAL A 249 -6.74 -4.07 12.96
CA VAL A 249 -6.99 -2.79 13.64
C VAL A 249 -8.14 -2.06 12.96
N HIS A 250 -9.20 -1.78 13.71
CA HIS A 250 -10.37 -1.06 13.23
C HIS A 250 -10.53 0.24 14.02
N ILE A 251 -10.39 1.38 13.35
CA ILE A 251 -10.56 2.71 13.95
C ILE A 251 -11.77 3.40 13.31
N GLY A 252 -12.75 3.74 14.14
CA GLY A 252 -13.96 4.44 13.72
C GLY A 252 -15.05 3.50 13.24
N THR A 253 -15.76 3.89 12.20
CA THR A 253 -16.80 3.08 11.55
C THR A 253 -16.73 3.31 10.03
N THR A 254 -17.40 2.45 9.27
CA THR A 254 -17.63 2.67 7.84
C THR A 254 -18.67 3.78 7.67
N VAL A 255 -18.21 5.03 7.62
CA VAL A 255 -19.07 6.17 7.26
C VAL A 255 -19.06 6.30 5.73
N LEU A 256 -20.21 6.02 5.13
CA LEU A 256 -20.39 6.17 3.70
C LEU A 256 -21.19 7.44 3.34
N ALA A 257 -21.98 8.02 4.24
CA ALA A 257 -22.85 9.14 3.88
C ALA A 257 -22.08 10.43 3.55
N VAL A 258 -22.47 11.10 2.46
CA VAL A 258 -21.89 12.35 1.91
C VAL A 258 -21.82 13.49 2.93
N ASP A 259 -22.66 13.48 3.96
CA ASP A 259 -22.79 14.54 4.95
C ASP A 259 -22.10 14.24 6.31
N GLN A 260 -21.46 13.08 6.47
CA GLN A 260 -20.94 12.58 7.75
C GLN A 260 -19.41 12.41 7.81
N HIS A 261 -18.66 12.97 6.86
CA HIS A 261 -17.20 12.73 6.74
C HIS A 261 -16.32 13.36 7.82
N GLY A 262 -15.26 12.62 8.19
CA GLY A 262 -13.96 13.16 8.64
C GLY A 262 -13.94 13.99 9.92
N LYS A 263 -14.76 13.70 10.94
CA LYS A 263 -14.79 14.55 12.16
C LYS A 263 -14.85 13.81 13.49
N ASP A 264 -14.78 12.49 13.47
CA ASP A 264 -15.09 11.69 14.66
C ASP A 264 -13.86 11.20 15.41
N ILE A 265 -12.76 10.91 14.72
CA ILE A 265 -11.50 10.50 15.35
C ILE A 265 -10.37 11.29 14.70
N ALA A 266 -9.44 11.80 15.50
CA ALA A 266 -8.24 12.46 14.99
C ALA A 266 -6.96 11.99 15.69
N GLY A 267 -5.85 11.99 14.96
CA GLY A 267 -4.51 11.80 15.51
C GLY A 267 -4.09 10.35 15.74
N THR A 268 -4.65 9.41 14.99
CA THR A 268 -4.21 8.01 15.02
C THR A 268 -2.76 7.89 14.53
N LEU A 269 -1.90 7.22 15.31
CA LEU A 269 -0.52 6.92 14.92
C LEU A 269 -0.28 5.41 14.95
N LEU A 270 0.14 4.87 13.81
CA LEU A 270 0.66 3.50 13.68
C LEU A 270 2.14 3.59 13.31
N GLU A 271 3.03 3.11 14.17
CA GLU A 271 4.48 3.23 13.94
C GLU A 271 5.24 1.95 14.26
N ASP A 272 6.13 1.54 13.36
CA ASP A 272 7.01 0.38 13.59
C ASP A 272 6.24 -0.94 13.82
N CYS A 273 5.01 -1.06 13.29
CA CYS A 273 4.14 -2.23 13.48
C CYS A 273 4.21 -3.22 12.31
N THR A 274 3.98 -4.50 12.60
CA THR A 274 3.80 -5.56 11.59
C THR A 274 2.36 -6.06 11.62
N PHE A 275 1.72 -6.10 10.45
CA PHE A 275 0.36 -6.54 10.23
C PHE A 275 0.39 -7.70 9.24
N SER A 276 -0.05 -8.90 9.63
CA SER A 276 0.02 -10.05 8.72
C SER A 276 -1.08 -11.09 8.82
N ASN A 277 -1.24 -11.90 7.77
CA ASN A 277 -2.13 -13.06 7.73
C ASN A 277 -3.57 -12.69 8.14
N CYS A 278 -4.18 -11.80 7.37
CA CYS A 278 -5.54 -11.31 7.63
C CYS A 278 -6.47 -11.59 6.45
N PHE A 279 -7.62 -12.19 6.74
CA PHE A 279 -8.49 -12.77 5.72
C PHE A 279 -9.57 -11.79 5.23
N ARG A 280 -9.57 -10.55 5.74
CA ARG A 280 -10.21 -9.38 5.12
C ARG A 280 -9.27 -8.17 5.11
N ILE A 281 -9.38 -7.29 6.11
CA ILE A 281 -8.77 -5.96 6.14
C ILE A 281 -7.65 -5.90 7.17
N GLY A 282 -6.43 -5.55 6.79
CA GLY A 282 -5.36 -5.38 7.76
C GLY A 282 -5.64 -4.24 8.74
N VAL A 283 -5.65 -3.02 8.23
CA VAL A 283 -5.95 -1.80 9.00
C VAL A 283 -7.12 -1.07 8.36
N PHE A 284 -8.23 -0.94 9.08
CA PHE A 284 -9.31 -0.02 8.73
C PHE A 284 -9.17 1.26 9.55
N CYS A 285 -9.17 2.42 8.89
CA CYS A 285 -9.04 3.70 9.57
C CYS A 285 -9.96 4.77 8.99
N ASN A 286 -10.87 5.25 9.83
CA ASN A 286 -11.61 6.50 9.65
C ASN A 286 -11.13 7.46 10.75
N SER A 287 -10.08 8.23 10.44
CA SER A 287 -9.42 9.15 11.36
C SER A 287 -8.70 10.26 10.60
N ASP A 288 -9.00 11.50 10.95
CA ASP A 288 -8.23 12.66 10.50
C ASP A 288 -6.83 12.67 11.12
N ASN A 289 -5.89 13.34 10.45
CA ASN A 289 -4.50 13.47 10.90
C ASN A 289 -3.84 12.11 11.19
N MET A 290 -4.23 11.07 10.45
CA MET A 290 -3.68 9.72 10.61
C MET A 290 -2.24 9.68 10.09
N ILE A 291 -1.35 9.08 10.87
CA ILE A 291 0.02 8.78 10.45
C ILE A 291 0.25 7.28 10.53
N MET A 292 0.68 6.67 9.44
CA MET A 292 1.21 5.31 9.40
C MET A 292 2.63 5.32 8.85
N ARG A 293 3.60 4.96 9.70
CA ARG A 293 5.00 5.00 9.30
C ARG A 293 5.82 3.81 9.75
N HIS A 294 6.77 3.41 8.92
CA HIS A 294 7.66 2.29 9.23
C HIS A 294 6.91 1.00 9.60
N CYS A 295 5.76 0.75 8.98
CA CYS A 295 5.01 -0.48 9.20
C CYS A 295 5.25 -1.47 8.06
N ARG A 296 5.00 -2.76 8.33
CA ARG A 296 4.93 -3.81 7.30
C ARG A 296 3.53 -4.39 7.29
N VAL A 297 2.89 -4.43 6.11
CA VAL A 297 1.57 -5.01 5.90
C VAL A 297 1.67 -6.08 4.82
N PHE A 298 1.37 -7.33 5.17
CA PHE A 298 1.48 -8.43 4.21
C PHE A 298 0.52 -9.58 4.46
N ASN A 299 0.30 -10.43 3.45
CA ASN A 299 -0.63 -11.55 3.52
C ASN A 299 -2.03 -11.11 3.97
N THR A 300 -2.59 -10.12 3.28
CA THR A 300 -3.94 -9.61 3.50
C THR A 300 -4.84 -9.99 2.32
N ASN A 301 -6.16 -9.85 2.44
CA ASN A 301 -7.08 -10.33 1.40
C ASN A 301 -7.78 -9.22 0.63
N THR A 302 -8.71 -8.49 1.25
CA THR A 302 -9.44 -7.42 0.54
C THR A 302 -8.57 -6.16 0.46
N GLU A 303 -8.20 -5.62 1.61
CA GLU A 303 -7.32 -4.46 1.74
C GLU A 303 -6.26 -4.69 2.81
N GLY A 304 -5.01 -4.32 2.52
CA GLY A 304 -3.98 -4.26 3.56
C GLY A 304 -4.21 -3.07 4.48
N ILE A 305 -4.37 -1.89 3.87
CA ILE A 305 -4.66 -0.62 4.54
C ILE A 305 -5.88 -0.01 3.85
N TYR A 306 -6.93 0.27 4.63
CA TYR A 306 -8.17 0.87 4.15
C TYR A 306 -8.46 2.15 4.93
N VAL A 307 -8.21 3.30 4.30
CA VAL A 307 -8.50 4.62 4.86
C VAL A 307 -9.78 5.15 4.23
N VAL A 308 -10.72 5.60 5.06
CA VAL A 308 -12.06 5.98 4.61
C VAL A 308 -12.43 7.35 5.16
N ALA A 309 -12.98 8.23 4.30
CA ALA A 309 -13.61 9.49 4.71
C ALA A 309 -12.76 10.35 5.66
N SER A 310 -11.45 10.40 5.44
CA SER A 310 -10.48 11.01 6.36
C SER A 310 -9.68 12.13 5.68
N ALA A 311 -9.19 13.07 6.47
CA ALA A 311 -8.36 14.17 6.01
C ALA A 311 -6.96 14.18 6.63
N ASP A 312 -6.01 14.81 5.92
CA ASP A 312 -4.64 15.07 6.42
C ASP A 312 -3.89 13.78 6.78
N ILE A 313 -3.93 12.81 5.87
CA ILE A 313 -3.36 11.47 6.05
C ILE A 313 -1.89 11.47 5.62
N LEU A 314 -1.02 10.82 6.39
CA LEU A 314 0.36 10.53 6.02
C LEU A 314 0.65 9.03 6.12
N ILE A 315 0.98 8.41 4.98
CA ILE A 315 1.45 7.03 4.91
C ILE A 315 2.87 7.07 4.35
N GLU A 316 3.88 6.77 5.17
CA GLU A 316 5.29 6.87 4.78
C GLU A 316 6.19 5.73 5.25
N LYS A 317 7.20 5.39 4.43
CA LYS A 317 8.25 4.43 4.83
C LYS A 317 7.73 3.04 5.20
N ASN A 318 6.62 2.62 4.63
CA ASN A 318 6.04 1.30 4.88
C ASN A 318 6.48 0.28 3.82
N ILE A 319 6.42 -1.01 4.18
CA ILE A 319 6.50 -2.15 3.24
C ILE A 319 5.10 -2.74 3.12
N ILE A 320 4.58 -2.84 1.90
CA ILE A 320 3.24 -3.33 1.60
C ILE A 320 3.34 -4.41 0.51
N GLU A 321 2.96 -5.64 0.82
CA GLU A 321 3.14 -6.78 -0.08
C GLU A 321 2.05 -7.85 0.02
N GLN A 322 1.86 -8.64 -1.03
CA GLN A 322 1.04 -9.86 -0.99
C GLN A 322 -0.40 -9.66 -0.46
N ASN A 323 -1.16 -8.76 -1.10
CA ASN A 323 -2.60 -8.64 -0.87
C ASN A 323 -3.41 -9.56 -1.82
N ASN A 324 -4.65 -9.86 -1.45
CA ASN A 324 -5.54 -10.82 -2.10
C ASN A 324 -4.96 -12.24 -2.13
N ILE A 325 -4.53 -12.73 -0.97
CA ILE A 325 -3.95 -14.08 -0.82
C ILE A 325 -4.93 -15.21 -1.19
N GLU A 326 -6.25 -14.97 -1.09
CA GLU A 326 -7.27 -15.95 -1.47
C GLU A 326 -7.71 -15.84 -2.95
N LYS A 327 -7.12 -14.89 -3.68
CA LYS A 327 -7.30 -14.68 -5.13
C LYS A 327 -8.74 -14.43 -5.53
N TRP A 328 -9.45 -13.62 -4.74
CA TRP A 328 -10.83 -13.26 -5.04
C TRP A 328 -10.91 -12.45 -6.33
N THR A 329 -11.85 -12.82 -7.18
CA THR A 329 -12.18 -12.14 -8.43
C THR A 329 -13.48 -11.36 -8.28
N GLY A 330 -13.58 -10.21 -8.95
CA GLY A 330 -14.78 -9.36 -8.90
C GLY A 330 -15.02 -8.66 -7.56
N PHE A 331 -14.04 -8.69 -6.63
CA PHE A 331 -14.08 -7.99 -5.33
C PHE A 331 -13.18 -6.73 -5.30
N TYR A 332 -12.51 -6.40 -6.40
CA TYR A 332 -11.70 -5.19 -6.57
C TYR A 332 -10.66 -4.89 -5.45
N PRO A 333 -9.83 -5.87 -5.03
CA PRO A 333 -8.92 -5.69 -3.90
C PRO A 333 -7.74 -4.76 -4.22
N ALA A 334 -7.28 -3.99 -3.23
CA ALA A 334 -6.09 -3.16 -3.30
C ALA A 334 -5.27 -3.26 -2.01
N ALA A 335 -3.95 -3.35 -2.13
CA ALA A 335 -3.09 -3.44 -0.95
C ALA A 335 -3.22 -2.20 -0.05
N VAL A 336 -3.41 -1.03 -0.67
CA VAL A 336 -3.85 0.20 0.01
C VAL A 336 -5.04 0.77 -0.74
N LYS A 337 -6.12 1.09 -0.02
CA LYS A 337 -7.27 1.79 -0.55
C LYS A 337 -7.55 3.05 0.28
N ILE A 338 -7.54 4.20 -0.37
CA ILE A 338 -7.91 5.50 0.21
C ILE A 338 -9.23 5.88 -0.45
N PHE A 339 -10.30 5.89 0.33
CA PHE A 339 -11.64 5.74 -0.19
C PHE A 339 -12.59 6.80 0.33
N ASN A 340 -13.57 7.09 -0.51
CA ASN A 340 -14.77 7.83 -0.18
C ASN A 340 -14.49 9.19 0.44
N GLN A 341 -14.15 10.14 -0.43
CA GLN A 341 -14.01 11.55 -0.08
C GLN A 341 -12.93 11.79 0.98
N SER A 342 -11.78 11.12 0.82
CA SER A 342 -10.59 11.44 1.62
C SER A 342 -9.82 12.61 1.00
N HIS A 343 -9.24 13.46 1.85
CA HIS A 343 -8.65 14.73 1.43
C HIS A 343 -7.21 14.87 1.91
N ARG A 344 -6.34 15.46 1.06
CA ARG A 344 -4.95 15.81 1.41
C ARG A 344 -4.16 14.60 1.92
N ALA A 345 -4.38 13.45 1.30
CA ALA A 345 -3.65 12.23 1.63
C ALA A 345 -2.26 12.23 0.97
N ILE A 346 -1.22 12.13 1.78
CA ILE A 346 0.18 12.04 1.36
C ILE A 346 0.67 10.60 1.52
N PHE A 347 1.01 9.97 0.42
CA PHE A 347 1.64 8.66 0.36
C PHE A 347 3.06 8.82 -0.19
N ARG A 348 4.06 8.75 0.69
CA ARG A 348 5.44 9.04 0.31
C ARG A 348 6.44 8.03 0.81
N GLU A 349 7.49 7.79 0.01
CA GLU A 349 8.61 6.94 0.44
C GLU A 349 8.16 5.56 0.92
N ASN A 350 7.19 4.91 0.27
CA ASN A 350 6.81 3.53 0.58
C ASN A 350 7.36 2.55 -0.46
N LEU A 351 7.50 1.29 -0.03
CA LEU A 351 7.71 0.14 -0.91
C LEU A 351 6.41 -0.65 -1.03
N VAL A 352 5.81 -0.64 -2.23
CA VAL A 352 4.65 -1.46 -2.58
C VAL A 352 5.09 -2.51 -3.58
N THR A 353 5.12 -3.77 -3.18
CA THR A 353 5.70 -4.82 -4.03
C THR A 353 4.93 -6.13 -3.99
N ASN A 354 5.11 -6.97 -5.01
CA ASN A 354 4.61 -8.36 -5.05
C ASN A 354 3.08 -8.42 -4.86
N GLN A 355 2.36 -7.79 -5.78
CA GLN A 355 0.89 -7.78 -5.82
C GLN A 355 0.39 -8.57 -7.04
N PRO A 356 0.47 -9.91 -7.02
CA PRO A 356 0.11 -10.72 -8.17
C PRO A 356 -1.40 -10.74 -8.46
N ASN A 357 -2.23 -10.52 -7.44
CA ASN A 357 -3.69 -10.65 -7.52
C ASN A 357 -4.43 -9.37 -7.07
N SER A 358 -3.73 -8.26 -6.86
CA SER A 358 -4.30 -7.04 -6.29
C SER A 358 -3.74 -5.79 -6.96
N ASN A 359 -4.48 -4.69 -6.87
CA ASN A 359 -3.91 -3.36 -7.13
C ASN A 359 -2.91 -2.99 -6.03
N GLY A 360 -1.94 -2.13 -6.35
CA GLY A 360 -0.99 -1.60 -5.38
C GLY A 360 -1.67 -0.61 -4.44
N VAL A 361 -1.86 0.63 -4.93
CA VAL A 361 -2.50 1.71 -4.19
C VAL A 361 -3.66 2.27 -4.99
N TRP A 362 -4.84 2.43 -4.38
CA TRP A 362 -6.05 2.90 -5.04
C TRP A 362 -6.70 4.04 -4.27
N TRP A 363 -6.73 5.23 -4.87
CA TRP A 363 -7.65 6.30 -4.48
C TRP A 363 -8.96 6.12 -5.21
N ASP A 364 -10.02 5.86 -4.46
CA ASP A 364 -11.30 5.47 -5.03
C ASP A 364 -12.41 6.38 -4.50
N VAL A 365 -13.13 7.00 -5.43
CA VAL A 365 -14.32 7.86 -5.28
C VAL A 365 -14.18 9.09 -4.35
N GLY A 366 -14.29 10.27 -4.96
CA GLY A 366 -14.47 11.57 -4.33
C GLY A 366 -13.24 12.17 -3.67
N ASN A 367 -12.04 11.64 -3.92
CA ASN A 367 -10.86 12.10 -3.19
C ASN A 367 -10.29 13.39 -3.80
N HIS A 368 -9.68 14.21 -2.94
CA HIS A 368 -9.09 15.48 -3.34
C HIS A 368 -7.68 15.70 -2.79
N ASP A 369 -6.87 16.44 -3.55
CA ASP A 369 -5.53 16.88 -3.18
C ASP A 369 -4.58 15.74 -2.79
N ALA A 370 -4.60 14.65 -3.57
CA ALA A 370 -3.72 13.50 -3.32
C ALA A 370 -2.25 13.82 -3.65
N VAL A 371 -1.32 13.28 -2.86
CA VAL A 371 0.12 13.39 -3.11
C VAL A 371 0.76 12.00 -3.06
N PHE A 372 1.28 11.53 -4.19
CA PHE A 372 1.98 10.25 -4.32
C PHE A 372 3.41 10.49 -4.78
N VAL A 373 4.37 10.48 -3.85
CA VAL A 373 5.75 10.91 -4.15
C VAL A 373 6.85 10.01 -3.58
N ARG A 374 7.94 9.85 -4.33
CA ARG A 374 9.13 9.07 -3.90
C ARG A 374 8.84 7.61 -3.51
N ASN A 375 7.81 6.98 -4.05
CA ASN A 375 7.51 5.56 -3.79
C ASN A 375 8.25 4.64 -4.76
N VAL A 376 8.53 3.42 -4.31
CA VAL A 376 8.92 2.29 -5.16
C VAL A 376 7.71 1.37 -5.26
N VAL A 377 7.23 1.15 -6.49
CA VAL A 377 6.12 0.24 -6.78
C VAL A 377 6.60 -0.80 -7.77
N SER A 378 6.56 -2.08 -7.39
CA SER A 378 7.09 -3.15 -8.24
C SER A 378 6.28 -4.42 -8.25
N ASN A 379 6.33 -5.17 -9.36
CA ASN A 379 5.70 -6.48 -9.50
C ASN A 379 4.20 -6.44 -9.15
N VAL A 380 3.46 -5.55 -9.81
CA VAL A 380 2.01 -5.41 -9.64
C VAL A 380 1.32 -5.86 -10.92
N SER A 381 0.62 -7.00 -10.88
CA SER A 381 -0.02 -7.58 -12.07
C SER A 381 -1.17 -6.72 -12.62
N GLN A 382 -1.70 -5.80 -11.81
CA GLN A 382 -2.75 -4.85 -12.18
C GLN A 382 -2.22 -3.41 -12.19
N ASN A 383 -2.83 -2.51 -11.43
CA ASN A 383 -2.46 -1.11 -11.36
C ASN A 383 -1.55 -0.86 -10.16
N GLY A 384 -0.35 -0.34 -10.40
CA GLY A 384 0.57 0.09 -9.34
C GLY A 384 -0.04 1.22 -8.51
N LEU A 385 -0.46 2.28 -9.19
CA LEU A 385 -1.30 3.35 -8.65
C LEU A 385 -2.59 3.45 -9.48
N PHE A 386 -3.74 3.45 -8.81
CA PHE A 386 -5.05 3.66 -9.41
C PHE A 386 -5.72 4.89 -8.77
N PHE A 387 -6.01 5.91 -9.57
CA PHE A 387 -6.71 7.13 -9.14
C PHE A 387 -8.04 7.21 -9.87
N GLU A 388 -9.13 6.92 -9.17
CA GLU A 388 -10.47 6.74 -9.74
C GLU A 388 -11.48 7.74 -9.14
N ILE A 389 -12.29 8.33 -10.02
CA ILE A 389 -13.45 9.19 -9.67
C ILE A 389 -13.04 10.25 -8.63
N SER A 390 -11.92 10.92 -8.86
CA SER A 390 -11.31 11.82 -7.88
C SER A 390 -10.72 13.05 -8.60
N ASP A 391 -10.41 14.12 -7.87
CA ASP A 391 -9.93 15.37 -8.47
C ASP A 391 -8.68 15.92 -7.75
N GLY A 392 -7.64 16.19 -8.54
CA GLY A 392 -6.40 16.76 -8.03
C GLY A 392 -5.50 15.70 -7.39
N ALA A 393 -4.46 15.32 -8.12
CA ALA A 393 -3.39 14.48 -7.59
C ALA A 393 -2.03 14.94 -8.12
N LEU A 394 -1.02 15.01 -7.25
CA LEU A 394 0.38 15.13 -7.65
C LEU A 394 1.06 13.76 -7.54
N ILE A 395 1.54 13.24 -8.67
CA ILE A 395 2.26 11.98 -8.77
C ILE A 395 3.67 12.28 -9.25
N ALA A 396 4.66 12.25 -8.36
CA ALA A 396 6.02 12.67 -8.74
C ALA A 396 7.20 11.98 -8.05
N GLY A 397 8.29 11.78 -8.80
CA GLY A 397 9.51 11.21 -8.25
C GLY A 397 9.42 9.73 -7.88
N ASN A 398 8.45 8.98 -8.44
CA ASN A 398 8.24 7.57 -8.13
C ASN A 398 8.98 6.65 -9.12
N LEU A 399 9.36 5.47 -8.65
CA LEU A 399 9.86 4.37 -9.47
C LEU A 399 8.78 3.29 -9.59
N PHE A 400 8.37 2.97 -10.82
CA PHE A 400 7.51 1.84 -11.15
C PHE A 400 8.29 0.78 -11.92
N VAL A 401 8.22 -0.48 -11.51
CA VAL A 401 8.95 -1.59 -12.15
C VAL A 401 8.03 -2.80 -12.33
N ASP A 402 7.86 -3.24 -13.58
CA ASP A 402 7.08 -4.43 -13.91
C ASP A 402 5.65 -4.41 -13.33
N CYS A 403 5.00 -3.24 -13.46
CA CYS A 403 3.57 -3.09 -13.21
C CYS A 403 2.84 -3.15 -14.56
N ASN A 404 1.73 -3.89 -14.67
CA ASN A 404 0.94 -3.89 -15.91
C ASN A 404 0.52 -2.45 -16.28
N GLN A 405 0.04 -1.69 -15.30
CA GLN A 405 -0.09 -0.23 -15.38
C GLN A 405 0.67 0.40 -14.22
N SER A 406 1.61 1.31 -14.48
CA SER A 406 2.27 2.07 -13.41
C SER A 406 1.27 3.01 -12.75
N ILE A 407 0.58 3.81 -13.57
CA ILE A 407 -0.38 4.82 -13.14
C ILE A 407 -1.62 4.63 -14.01
N TYR A 408 -2.76 4.42 -13.37
CA TYR A 408 -4.05 4.42 -14.02
C TYR A 408 -4.92 5.54 -13.43
N VAL A 409 -5.30 6.49 -14.27
CA VAL A 409 -6.24 7.56 -13.93
C VAL A 409 -7.55 7.24 -14.63
N LEU A 410 -8.63 7.02 -13.87
CA LEU A 410 -9.95 6.74 -14.42
C LEU A 410 -10.96 7.75 -13.90
N ASN A 411 -11.73 8.34 -14.81
CA ASN A 411 -12.87 9.20 -14.46
C ASN A 411 -12.51 10.34 -13.49
N SER A 412 -11.30 10.88 -13.62
CA SER A 412 -10.72 11.82 -12.69
C SER A 412 -10.29 13.11 -13.41
N ALA A 413 -9.97 14.15 -12.64
CA ALA A 413 -9.56 15.44 -13.17
C ALA A 413 -8.25 15.93 -12.52
N ASN A 414 -7.58 16.88 -13.19
CA ASN A 414 -6.45 17.65 -12.65
C ASN A 414 -5.26 16.85 -12.08
N VAL A 415 -5.06 15.61 -12.52
CA VAL A 415 -3.88 14.80 -12.16
C VAL A 415 -2.60 15.33 -12.82
N GLU A 416 -1.55 15.47 -12.03
CA GLU A 416 -0.25 15.99 -12.44
C GLU A 416 0.86 14.97 -12.22
N VAL A 417 1.53 14.60 -13.31
CA VAL A 417 2.52 13.52 -13.35
C VAL A 417 3.88 14.08 -13.75
N TYR A 418 4.80 14.17 -12.79
CA TYR A 418 6.13 14.76 -13.00
C TYR A 418 7.25 13.81 -12.60
N ASN A 419 8.32 13.73 -13.40
CA ASN A 419 9.59 13.15 -12.93
C ASN A 419 9.46 11.73 -12.35
N ASN A 420 8.63 10.87 -12.94
CA ASN A 420 8.55 9.46 -12.56
C ASN A 420 9.39 8.61 -13.52
N THR A 421 9.95 7.51 -13.02
CA THR A 421 10.62 6.49 -13.83
C THR A 421 9.73 5.26 -13.92
N MET A 422 9.36 4.86 -15.13
CA MET A 422 8.59 3.64 -15.40
C MET A 422 9.46 2.66 -16.15
N ILE A 423 9.60 1.45 -15.61
CA ILE A 423 10.30 0.32 -16.21
C ILE A 423 9.27 -0.76 -16.54
N ASN A 424 9.12 -1.09 -17.82
CA ASN A 424 8.16 -2.08 -18.32
C ASN A 424 6.71 -1.84 -17.85
N SER A 425 6.33 -0.58 -17.64
CA SER A 425 5.06 -0.22 -17.03
C SER A 425 4.41 0.92 -17.80
N ARG A 426 3.13 0.74 -18.18
CA ARG A 426 2.37 1.72 -18.95
C ARG A 426 1.67 2.75 -18.06
N ILE A 427 1.58 4.00 -18.53
CA ILE A 427 0.69 5.02 -17.97
C ILE A 427 -0.63 5.03 -18.74
N THR A 428 -1.76 5.08 -18.05
CA THR A 428 -3.09 5.17 -18.67
C THR A 428 -3.92 6.30 -18.08
N PHE A 429 -4.51 7.13 -18.93
CA PHE A 429 -5.61 8.05 -18.59
C PHE A 429 -6.88 7.57 -19.29
N SER A 430 -7.98 7.44 -18.57
CA SER A 430 -9.22 6.94 -19.13
C SER A 430 -10.42 7.70 -18.59
N ARG A 431 -11.44 7.82 -19.44
CA ARG A 431 -12.76 8.28 -19.03
C ARG A 431 -13.85 7.47 -19.72
N ASP A 432 -14.90 7.18 -18.97
CA ASP A 432 -16.13 6.58 -19.45
C ASP A 432 -17.33 7.47 -19.09
N ASN A 433 -18.54 6.97 -19.32
CA ASN A 433 -19.80 7.68 -19.10
C ASN A 433 -20.41 7.42 -17.71
N ARG A 434 -19.66 6.76 -16.80
CA ARG A 434 -20.12 6.53 -15.43
C ARG A 434 -20.41 7.86 -14.77
N GLY A 435 -21.57 8.01 -14.12
CA GLY A 435 -22.05 9.29 -13.60
C GLY A 435 -23.13 9.96 -14.45
N ASP A 436 -23.33 9.57 -15.72
CA ASP A 436 -24.53 10.00 -16.48
C ASP A 436 -25.83 9.42 -15.88
N GLN A 437 -25.72 8.23 -15.28
CA GLN A 437 -26.78 7.55 -14.55
C GLN A 437 -26.15 6.86 -13.33
N LEU A 438 -26.94 6.69 -12.26
CA LEU A 438 -26.49 5.95 -11.08
C LEU A 438 -26.36 4.46 -11.45
N GLY A 439 -25.15 3.93 -11.30
CA GLY A 439 -24.86 2.52 -11.54
C GLY A 439 -25.13 1.64 -10.32
N VAL A 440 -24.55 0.43 -10.33
CA VAL A 440 -24.60 -0.52 -9.20
C VAL A 440 -24.00 0.05 -7.92
N PHE A 441 -23.07 1.00 -8.04
CA PHE A 441 -22.41 1.68 -6.92
C PHE A 441 -23.11 2.98 -6.50
N GLY A 442 -24.28 3.28 -7.09
CA GLY A 442 -25.13 4.39 -6.68
C GLY A 442 -24.42 5.75 -6.76
N TRP A 443 -24.57 6.54 -5.70
CA TRP A 443 -24.07 7.92 -5.62
C TRP A 443 -22.54 8.02 -5.54
N HIS A 444 -21.81 6.93 -5.29
CA HIS A 444 -20.34 6.96 -5.27
C HIS A 444 -19.76 7.51 -6.57
N ASP A 445 -20.41 7.20 -7.71
CA ASP A 445 -20.01 7.66 -9.04
C ASP A 445 -20.14 9.17 -9.24
N THR A 446 -20.90 9.87 -8.37
CA THR A 446 -21.15 11.32 -8.45
C THR A 446 -20.30 12.13 -7.48
N THR A 447 -19.39 11.49 -6.74
CA THR A 447 -18.51 12.17 -5.78
C THR A 447 -17.28 12.79 -6.42
N GLY A 448 -16.89 12.31 -7.60
CA GLY A 448 -15.79 12.84 -8.39
C GLY A 448 -16.26 13.81 -9.48
N PRO A 449 -15.36 14.20 -10.39
CA PRO A 449 -15.69 15.09 -11.49
C PRO A 449 -16.76 14.48 -12.41
N GLY A 450 -17.67 15.34 -12.87
CA GLY A 450 -18.68 14.99 -13.87
C GLY A 450 -18.03 14.51 -15.18
N VAL A 451 -18.82 13.86 -16.03
CA VAL A 451 -18.33 13.29 -17.31
C VAL A 451 -17.58 14.32 -18.16
N GLU A 452 -18.07 15.57 -18.18
CA GLU A 452 -17.47 16.70 -18.92
C GLU A 452 -16.16 17.25 -18.31
N GLU A 453 -15.91 16.97 -17.03
CA GLU A 453 -14.87 17.60 -16.23
C GLU A 453 -13.59 16.75 -16.13
N ARG A 454 -13.62 15.53 -16.68
CA ARG A 454 -12.54 14.50 -16.64
C ARG A 454 -11.40 14.83 -17.59
N HIS A 455 -10.74 15.95 -17.31
CA HIS A 455 -9.63 16.47 -18.09
C HIS A 455 -8.68 17.31 -17.21
N GLY A 456 -7.73 17.99 -17.84
CA GLY A 456 -6.82 18.90 -17.14
C GLY A 456 -5.54 18.24 -16.64
N HIS A 457 -5.22 17.04 -17.12
CA HIS A 457 -4.06 16.28 -16.68
C HIS A 457 -2.73 16.86 -17.22
N VAL A 458 -1.64 16.64 -16.49
CA VAL A 458 -0.28 17.04 -16.88
C VAL A 458 0.66 15.84 -16.88
N LEU A 459 1.50 15.73 -17.92
CA LEU A 459 2.53 14.70 -18.03
C LEU A 459 3.87 15.32 -18.49
N VAL A 460 4.82 15.52 -17.58
CA VAL A 460 6.08 16.24 -17.87
C VAL A 460 7.29 15.58 -17.21
N ASN A 461 8.44 15.58 -17.90
CA ASN A 461 9.72 15.07 -17.39
C ASN A 461 9.72 13.58 -16.97
N ASN A 462 8.79 12.76 -17.43
CA ASN A 462 8.77 11.34 -17.07
C ASN A 462 9.75 10.55 -17.96
N LEU A 463 10.33 9.49 -17.39
CA LEU A 463 11.15 8.53 -18.11
C LEU A 463 10.36 7.22 -18.22
N MET A 464 10.03 6.82 -19.45
CA MET A 464 9.32 5.58 -19.75
C MET A 464 10.24 4.66 -20.53
N TYR A 465 10.60 3.53 -19.94
CA TYR A 465 11.42 2.50 -20.55
C TYR A 465 10.61 1.21 -20.73
N MET A 466 10.65 0.63 -21.92
CA MET A 466 10.15 -0.72 -22.20
C MET A 466 11.29 -1.61 -22.70
N SER A 467 11.34 -2.85 -22.23
CA SER A 467 12.18 -3.88 -22.83
C SER A 467 11.75 -4.17 -24.28
N GLY A 468 12.65 -4.75 -25.06
CA GLY A 468 12.34 -5.15 -26.44
C GLY A 468 11.29 -6.27 -26.54
N GLU A 469 11.04 -6.98 -25.43
CA GLU A 469 10.03 -8.04 -25.34
C GLU A 469 8.66 -7.51 -24.89
N ASN A 470 8.60 -6.32 -24.27
CA ASN A 470 7.34 -5.74 -23.82
C ASN A 470 6.69 -4.93 -24.95
N ASN A 471 5.64 -5.47 -25.53
CA ASN A 471 4.87 -4.91 -26.65
C ASN A 471 3.69 -4.01 -26.23
N SER A 472 3.65 -3.54 -24.98
CA SER A 472 2.67 -2.53 -24.54
C SER A 472 3.06 -1.13 -25.03
N PRO A 473 2.08 -0.23 -25.31
CA PRO A 473 2.37 1.18 -25.42
C PRO A 473 2.85 1.74 -24.08
N MET A 474 3.66 2.80 -24.12
CA MET A 474 4.20 3.44 -22.91
C MET A 474 3.17 4.38 -22.27
N LEU A 475 2.33 5.00 -23.10
CA LEU A 475 1.22 5.86 -22.70
C LEU A 475 -0.05 5.43 -23.44
N GLN A 476 -1.17 5.44 -22.71
CA GLN A 476 -2.49 5.25 -23.30
C GLN A 476 -3.45 6.32 -22.78
N THR A 477 -4.20 6.94 -23.68
CA THR A 477 -5.43 7.66 -23.32
C THR A 477 -6.62 6.89 -23.87
N GLN A 478 -7.70 6.75 -23.11
CA GLN A 478 -8.82 5.86 -23.46
C GLN A 478 -10.19 6.47 -23.18
N GLN A 479 -11.09 6.37 -24.16
CA GLN A 479 -12.53 6.56 -24.00
C GLN A 479 -13.29 5.74 -25.05
N SER A 480 -14.57 5.51 -24.86
CA SER A 480 -15.41 4.81 -25.84
C SER A 480 -15.70 5.67 -27.08
N ALA A 481 -16.00 5.04 -28.21
CA ALA A 481 -16.40 5.74 -29.43
C ALA A 481 -17.65 6.63 -29.21
N ALA A 482 -18.63 6.16 -28.44
CA ALA A 482 -19.81 6.93 -28.08
C ALA A 482 -19.48 8.23 -27.30
N LEU A 483 -18.37 8.27 -26.55
CA LEU A 483 -17.92 9.48 -25.87
C LEU A 483 -17.07 10.38 -26.77
N CYS A 484 -16.57 9.91 -27.92
CA CYS A 484 -15.72 10.73 -28.80
C CYS A 484 -16.45 11.95 -29.34
N GLU A 485 -17.69 11.76 -29.79
CA GLU A 485 -18.52 12.83 -30.35
C GLU A 485 -18.84 13.88 -29.29
N ARG A 486 -19.11 13.43 -28.06
CA ARG A 486 -19.43 14.27 -26.90
C ARG A 486 -18.19 14.98 -26.33
N LEU A 487 -17.11 14.22 -26.15
CA LEU A 487 -15.86 14.63 -25.54
C LEU A 487 -14.70 14.47 -26.54
N ASN A 488 -14.63 15.38 -27.50
CA ASN A 488 -13.64 15.37 -28.59
C ASN A 488 -12.32 16.09 -28.24
N LYS A 489 -12.20 16.64 -27.03
CA LYS A 489 -10.98 17.32 -26.55
C LYS A 489 -10.07 16.36 -25.78
N PRO A 490 -8.73 16.55 -25.85
CA PRO A 490 -7.77 15.77 -25.07
C PRO A 490 -8.05 15.73 -23.55
N HIS A 491 -7.65 14.62 -22.92
CA HIS A 491 -7.70 14.44 -21.47
C HIS A 491 -6.63 15.31 -20.77
N LEU A 492 -5.49 15.45 -21.44
CA LEU A 492 -4.32 16.19 -20.99
C LEU A 492 -4.45 17.67 -21.37
N LYS A 493 -4.04 18.56 -20.47
CA LYS A 493 -3.79 19.98 -20.78
C LYS A 493 -2.33 20.25 -21.15
N LYS A 494 -1.40 19.37 -20.77
CA LYS A 494 0.02 19.52 -21.04
C LYS A 494 0.74 18.18 -21.09
N MET A 495 1.46 17.93 -22.18
CA MET A 495 2.33 16.77 -22.35
C MET A 495 3.59 17.16 -23.12
N ASN A 496 4.73 17.30 -22.43
CA ASN A 496 6.02 17.69 -23.02
C ASN A 496 7.20 17.30 -22.12
N ASN A 497 8.41 17.26 -22.70
CA ASN A 497 9.67 16.98 -22.02
C ASN A 497 9.79 15.55 -21.44
N ASN A 498 8.97 14.62 -21.89
CA ASN A 498 9.05 13.20 -21.52
C ASN A 498 10.07 12.46 -22.40
N VAL A 499 10.63 11.38 -21.86
CA VAL A 499 11.58 10.52 -22.54
C VAL A 499 11.01 9.10 -22.66
N PHE A 500 10.85 8.65 -23.89
CA PHE A 500 10.41 7.32 -24.26
C PHE A 500 11.62 6.51 -24.74
N VAL A 501 11.85 5.34 -24.16
CA VAL A 501 12.94 4.43 -24.54
C VAL A 501 12.40 3.03 -24.74
N ARG A 502 12.63 2.45 -25.92
CA ARG A 502 12.37 1.04 -26.19
C ARG A 502 13.68 0.36 -26.50
N ALA A 503 14.05 -0.62 -25.68
CA ALA A 503 15.22 -1.44 -25.94
C ALA A 503 15.02 -2.29 -27.19
N LYS A 504 16.11 -2.67 -27.85
CA LYS A 504 16.07 -3.60 -28.99
C LYS A 504 15.58 -4.98 -28.54
N THR A 505 14.79 -5.63 -29.38
CA THR A 505 14.32 -7.02 -29.20
C THR A 505 15.48 -7.99 -29.40
N MET A 506 15.60 -9.00 -28.53
CA MET A 506 16.76 -9.91 -28.56
C MET A 506 16.61 -11.04 -29.58
N ASN A 507 15.39 -11.35 -30.03
CA ASN A 507 15.08 -12.61 -30.74
C ASN A 507 14.73 -12.48 -32.23
N GLY A 508 15.14 -11.42 -32.93
CA GLY A 508 15.04 -11.33 -34.41
C GLY A 508 13.64 -11.55 -35.01
N GLY A 509 12.58 -11.49 -34.19
CA GLY A 509 11.20 -11.60 -34.63
C GLY A 509 10.83 -10.36 -35.45
N ASP A 510 9.90 -10.55 -36.38
CA ASP A 510 9.39 -9.53 -37.29
C ASP A 510 9.18 -8.19 -36.57
N GLU A 511 9.70 -7.09 -37.15
CA GLU A 511 9.69 -5.73 -36.61
C GLU A 511 8.24 -5.21 -36.51
N THR A 512 7.42 -5.83 -35.67
CA THR A 512 6.09 -5.36 -35.37
C THR A 512 6.25 -4.01 -34.70
N ARG A 513 5.91 -2.97 -35.47
CA ARG A 513 5.96 -1.58 -35.01
C ARG A 513 5.02 -1.45 -33.82
N VAL A 514 5.57 -1.39 -32.61
CA VAL A 514 4.78 -1.21 -31.38
C VAL A 514 4.51 0.28 -31.19
N PRO A 515 3.25 0.73 -31.04
CA PRO A 515 2.96 2.12 -30.76
C PRO A 515 3.61 2.54 -29.43
N ILE A 516 4.16 3.75 -29.38
CA ILE A 516 4.65 4.33 -28.13
C ILE A 516 3.52 4.95 -27.33
N ILE A 517 2.51 5.49 -28.03
CA ILE A 517 1.34 6.14 -27.45
C ILE A 517 0.12 5.57 -28.18
N ARG A 518 -0.89 5.15 -27.42
CA ARG A 518 -2.24 4.89 -27.95
C ARG A 518 -3.14 6.03 -27.52
N TRP A 519 -3.72 6.73 -28.47
CA TRP A 519 -4.39 7.99 -28.21
C TRP A 519 -5.88 7.96 -28.51
N THR A 520 -6.65 8.54 -27.59
CA THR A 520 -8.05 8.94 -27.73
C THR A 520 -8.26 10.30 -27.02
N PRO A 521 -9.23 11.14 -27.43
CA PRO A 521 -10.08 10.99 -28.61
C PRO A 521 -9.32 11.25 -29.93
N TYR A 522 -9.78 10.63 -31.01
CA TYR A 522 -9.33 10.86 -32.37
C TYR A 522 -10.52 10.73 -33.35
N PRO A 523 -10.67 11.60 -34.36
CA PRO A 523 -11.84 11.60 -35.25
C PRO A 523 -11.77 10.47 -36.30
N ASP A 524 -11.92 9.24 -35.83
CA ASP A 524 -12.03 8.01 -36.63
C ASP A 524 -13.08 7.07 -36.01
N GLU A 525 -13.49 6.01 -36.72
CA GLU A 525 -14.58 5.10 -36.31
C GLU A 525 -14.35 4.50 -34.91
N ASP A 526 -13.10 4.15 -34.59
CA ASP A 526 -12.68 3.56 -33.32
C ASP A 526 -12.40 4.59 -32.21
N CYS A 527 -12.54 5.89 -32.48
CA CYS A 527 -12.12 6.99 -31.60
C CYS A 527 -10.64 6.94 -31.18
N ARG A 528 -9.78 6.31 -31.98
CA ARG A 528 -8.42 5.96 -31.56
C ARG A 528 -7.43 6.08 -32.69
N ILE A 529 -6.20 6.48 -32.34
CA ILE A 529 -5.03 6.39 -33.20
C ILE A 529 -3.84 5.79 -32.46
N ASP A 530 -3.08 4.95 -33.15
CA ASP A 530 -1.80 4.44 -32.68
C ASP A 530 -0.67 5.36 -33.18
N ILE A 531 0.16 5.83 -32.24
CA ILE A 531 1.24 6.79 -32.47
C ILE A 531 2.57 6.11 -32.19
N PHE A 532 3.51 6.26 -33.12
CA PHE A 532 4.79 5.57 -33.11
C PHE A 532 5.98 6.51 -32.89
N SER A 533 5.78 7.83 -32.93
CA SER A 533 6.78 8.80 -32.51
C SER A 533 6.16 10.04 -31.86
N PRO A 534 6.88 10.79 -31.02
CA PRO A 534 6.35 12.04 -30.46
C PRO A 534 6.10 13.11 -31.53
N ALA A 535 6.82 13.06 -32.65
CA ALA A 535 6.60 13.96 -33.78
C ALA A 535 5.24 13.73 -34.44
N GLU A 536 4.83 12.46 -34.60
CA GLU A 536 3.50 12.12 -35.15
C GLU A 536 2.36 12.70 -34.29
N LEU A 537 2.45 12.58 -32.95
CA LEU A 537 1.45 13.21 -32.08
C LEU A 537 1.47 14.74 -32.17
N HIS A 538 2.65 15.35 -32.30
CA HIS A 538 2.78 16.79 -32.44
C HIS A 538 2.18 17.32 -33.75
N GLU A 539 2.29 16.56 -34.84
CA GLU A 539 1.65 16.91 -36.12
C GLU A 539 0.12 16.90 -36.02
N ILE A 540 -0.44 15.98 -35.23
CA ILE A 540 -1.90 15.85 -35.01
C ILE A 540 -2.39 16.87 -33.98
N ILE A 541 -1.63 17.08 -32.91
CA ILE A 541 -1.97 17.96 -31.77
C ILE A 541 -0.74 18.83 -31.45
N PRO A 542 -0.60 20.01 -32.10
CA PRO A 542 0.59 20.86 -32.00
C PRO A 542 0.99 21.28 -30.58
N GLU A 543 0.07 21.26 -29.62
CA GLU A 543 0.34 21.61 -28.22
C GLU A 543 1.18 20.54 -27.49
N PHE A 544 1.19 19.30 -27.98
CA PHE A 544 1.81 18.17 -27.30
C PHE A 544 3.09 17.68 -27.99
N SER A 545 3.93 17.01 -27.20
CA SER A 545 5.10 16.24 -27.65
C SER A 545 6.21 17.01 -28.38
N SER A 546 6.09 18.33 -28.57
CA SER A 546 7.08 19.18 -29.23
C SER A 546 8.49 19.10 -28.62
N LYS A 547 8.60 18.76 -27.32
CA LYS A 547 9.86 18.61 -26.58
C LYS A 547 10.11 17.18 -26.07
N ASP A 548 9.25 16.23 -26.42
CA ASP A 548 9.44 14.83 -26.06
C ASP A 548 10.56 14.21 -26.89
N LYS A 549 11.19 13.16 -26.35
CA LYS A 549 12.25 12.40 -27.03
C LYS A 549 11.90 10.93 -27.05
N TYR A 550 12.09 10.30 -28.20
CA TYR A 550 11.96 8.85 -28.36
C TYR A 550 13.28 8.24 -28.82
N PHE A 551 13.66 7.15 -28.16
CA PHE A 551 14.81 6.32 -28.49
C PHE A 551 14.33 4.88 -28.72
N GLY A 552 13.99 4.56 -29.96
CA GLY A 552 13.59 3.21 -30.38
C GLY A 552 14.78 2.31 -30.68
N ASN A 553 14.61 1.00 -30.52
CA ASN A 553 15.67 -0.01 -30.71
C ASN A 553 16.99 0.36 -30.01
N TYR A 554 16.89 0.91 -28.80
CA TYR A 554 18.02 1.48 -28.09
C TYR A 554 18.93 0.38 -27.52
N GLU A 555 20.22 0.41 -27.89
CA GLU A 555 21.27 -0.51 -27.41
C GLU A 555 22.36 0.20 -26.59
N GLY A 556 22.27 1.52 -26.42
CA GLY A 556 23.28 2.31 -25.74
C GLY A 556 23.23 2.19 -24.20
N PRO A 557 24.22 2.78 -23.50
CA PRO A 557 24.16 2.87 -22.05
C PRO A 557 22.99 3.80 -21.64
N LEU A 558 22.19 3.39 -20.67
CA LEU A 558 21.01 4.13 -20.22
C LEU A 558 21.02 4.34 -18.72
N PHE A 559 21.07 3.24 -17.97
CA PHE A 559 21.04 3.22 -16.52
C PHE A 559 22.43 2.98 -15.96
N ALA A 560 22.70 3.57 -14.80
CA ALA A 560 23.96 3.41 -14.09
C ALA A 560 24.25 1.94 -13.77
N ASP A 561 23.23 1.19 -13.32
CA ASP A 561 23.31 -0.26 -13.14
C ASP A 561 21.89 -0.85 -13.10
N LYS A 562 21.43 -1.36 -14.25
CA LYS A 562 20.07 -1.91 -14.37
C LYS A 562 19.92 -3.23 -13.61
N GLU A 563 20.96 -4.06 -13.59
CA GLU A 563 20.92 -5.40 -12.98
C GLU A 563 20.72 -5.31 -11.46
N ASN A 564 21.35 -4.31 -10.84
CA ASN A 564 21.17 -4.00 -9.41
C ASN A 564 20.07 -2.97 -9.14
N LYS A 565 19.11 -2.79 -10.08
CA LYS A 565 17.95 -1.88 -9.96
C LYS A 565 18.30 -0.41 -9.70
N ASN A 566 19.50 0.04 -10.06
CA ASN A 566 19.92 1.43 -10.02
C ASN A 566 19.58 2.11 -11.36
N TYR A 567 18.35 2.61 -11.44
CA TYR A 567 17.78 3.27 -12.62
C TYR A 567 18.15 4.76 -12.76
N ARG A 568 19.25 5.23 -12.15
CA ARG A 568 19.81 6.55 -12.46
C ARG A 568 20.26 6.60 -13.91
N LEU A 569 19.96 7.68 -14.63
CA LEU A 569 20.42 7.85 -16.01
C LEU A 569 21.93 8.13 -16.04
N VAL A 570 22.64 7.52 -16.99
CA VAL A 570 24.06 7.82 -17.25
C VAL A 570 24.19 9.13 -18.02
N LYS A 571 25.26 9.91 -17.77
CA LYS A 571 25.44 11.26 -18.33
C LYS A 571 25.56 11.29 -19.85
N GLU A 572 25.99 10.18 -20.45
CA GLU A 572 26.14 9.98 -21.88
C GLU A 572 24.79 9.87 -22.60
N PHE A 573 23.73 9.49 -21.87
CA PHE A 573 22.40 9.36 -22.44
C PHE A 573 21.82 10.72 -22.82
N LYS A 574 21.69 10.95 -24.14
CA LYS A 574 21.23 12.23 -24.70
C LYS A 574 19.83 12.65 -24.21
N GLY A 575 18.99 11.69 -23.81
CA GLY A 575 17.63 11.95 -23.32
C GLY A 575 17.58 12.79 -22.04
N ILE A 576 18.65 12.84 -21.24
CA ILE A 576 18.70 13.69 -20.03
C ILE A 576 18.38 15.17 -20.35
N LYS A 577 18.78 15.66 -21.52
CA LYS A 577 18.60 17.05 -21.94
C LYS A 577 17.16 17.40 -22.32
N ALA A 578 16.25 16.43 -22.34
CA ALA A 578 14.85 16.67 -22.67
C ALA A 578 14.11 17.43 -21.56
N ALA A 579 14.54 17.32 -20.30
CA ALA A 579 13.79 17.82 -19.17
C ALA A 579 13.78 19.35 -19.04
N VAL A 580 12.71 19.86 -18.43
CA VAL A 580 12.53 21.27 -18.06
C VAL A 580 12.51 21.45 -16.55
N LYS A 581 12.79 22.66 -16.06
CA LYS A 581 12.74 22.97 -14.63
C LYS A 581 11.38 22.59 -14.05
N MET A 582 11.42 21.77 -13.01
CA MET A 582 10.25 21.32 -12.26
C MET A 582 9.60 22.49 -11.49
N PRO A 583 8.26 22.54 -11.36
CA PRO A 583 7.61 23.53 -10.51
C PRO A 583 8.09 23.46 -9.06
N ALA A 584 8.18 24.60 -8.37
CA ALA A 584 8.71 24.69 -7.00
C ALA A 584 7.96 23.77 -6.02
N ARG A 585 6.62 23.74 -6.08
CA ARG A 585 5.80 22.87 -5.22
C ARG A 585 6.12 21.38 -5.39
N VAL A 586 6.41 20.95 -6.62
CA VAL A 586 6.72 19.55 -6.92
C VAL A 586 8.11 19.24 -6.37
N ALA A 587 9.07 20.14 -6.53
CA ALA A 587 10.40 19.97 -5.96
C ALA A 587 10.40 19.93 -4.43
N GLU A 588 9.57 20.73 -3.78
CA GLU A 588 9.39 20.72 -2.32
C GLU A 588 8.84 19.38 -1.83
N LEU A 589 7.71 18.94 -2.38
CA LEU A 589 7.07 17.68 -1.98
C LEU A 589 7.94 16.46 -2.30
N THR A 590 8.61 16.47 -3.45
CA THR A 590 9.52 15.39 -3.86
C THR A 590 10.91 15.52 -3.27
N GLY A 591 11.29 16.62 -2.63
CA GLY A 591 12.65 16.82 -2.10
C GLY A 591 13.76 16.71 -3.16
N LEU A 592 13.40 16.64 -4.45
CA LEU A 592 14.34 16.54 -5.55
C LEU A 592 15.02 17.90 -5.72
N LYS A 593 16.36 17.92 -5.65
CA LYS A 593 17.13 19.17 -5.72
C LYS A 593 16.90 19.89 -7.05
N THR A 594 16.52 21.17 -6.98
CA THR A 594 16.34 22.06 -8.14
C THR A 594 17.58 22.89 -8.48
N ALA A 595 18.63 22.82 -7.66
CA ALA A 595 19.87 23.57 -7.86
C ALA A 595 20.73 23.04 -9.03
N GLY A 596 20.39 21.87 -9.59
CA GLY A 596 21.06 21.26 -10.73
C GLY A 596 20.35 21.49 -12.06
N LYS A 597 20.93 20.98 -13.14
CA LYS A 597 20.25 20.93 -14.45
C LYS A 597 18.98 20.08 -14.34
N PRO A 598 17.89 20.45 -15.02
CA PRO A 598 16.71 19.59 -15.12
C PRO A 598 17.05 18.20 -15.65
N PHE A 599 16.34 17.19 -15.15
CA PHE A 599 16.49 15.79 -15.55
C PHE A 599 15.11 15.12 -15.64
N PRO A 600 14.94 14.10 -16.51
CA PRO A 600 13.73 13.29 -16.56
C PRO A 600 13.83 12.12 -15.57
N GLY A 601 12.69 11.57 -15.21
CA GLY A 601 12.61 10.44 -14.28
C GLY A 601 12.78 10.84 -12.81
N ALA A 602 12.77 9.82 -11.96
CA ALA A 602 12.74 9.93 -10.49
C ALA A 602 14.11 10.21 -9.86
N PHE A 603 15.20 10.02 -10.60
CA PHE A 603 16.55 10.09 -10.05
C PHE A 603 17.41 11.13 -10.77
N ALA A 604 18.08 11.96 -9.99
CA ALA A 604 19.10 12.86 -10.53
C ALA A 604 20.30 12.04 -11.09
N PRO A 605 20.78 12.36 -12.32
CA PRO A 605 21.96 11.74 -12.93
C PRO A 605 23.31 12.02 -12.23
#